data_AF-A0A974UE24-F1
#
_entry.id   AF-A0A974UE24-F1
#
_cell.length_a   1.000
_cell.length_b   1.000
_cell.length_c   1.000
_cell.angle_alpha   90.00
_cell.angle_beta   90.00
_cell.angle_gamma   90.00
#
_symmetry.space_group_name_H-M   'P 1'
#
loop_
_entity.id
_entity.type
_entity.pdbx_description
1 polymer ?
#
loop_
_entity_poly.entity_id
_entity_poly.type
_entity_poly.pdbx_seq_one_letter_code
_entity_poly.pdbx_strand_id
1 'polypeptide(L)'
;MESYIEKILNGSIYDHEILRLFYLHPVDVIPQGKYAEGELQRVAAHILKTINKTSVRKIIDIIEADATSIQDISAKNIPQYSSINSIDDVIRIVESNPGCNYQLIGYFFNKTGSKGAQTKYGENHYKTASLMHLTTKHQPFSVSYIGKEYIEFDDDVRKEIRTKLFLLIPIIQKSVIDARYHEVNMMGILRNYLSESTAIRRRPNVRTMLEYVCKSIDSEEIIETHLKWK
;
A
#
# COMPACT_ATOMS: atom_id res chain seq x y z
N MET A 1 19.02 -18.06 -7.17
CA MET A 1 18.13 -17.96 -6.00
C MET A 1 16.71 -18.05 -6.54
N GLU A 2 15.94 -19.05 -6.12
CA GLU A 2 14.55 -19.23 -6.54
C GLU A 2 13.72 -18.01 -6.12
N SER A 3 12.93 -17.44 -7.04
CA SER A 3 12.09 -16.28 -6.74
C SER A 3 10.95 -16.69 -5.80
N TYR A 4 10.44 -15.79 -4.97
CA TYR A 4 9.29 -16.12 -4.12
C TYR A 4 8.04 -16.51 -4.94
N ILE A 5 7.94 -16.03 -6.18
CA ILE A 5 6.92 -16.43 -7.15
C ILE A 5 7.06 -17.93 -7.48
N GLU A 6 8.27 -18.40 -7.79
CA GLU A 6 8.54 -19.83 -8.03
C GLU A 6 8.19 -20.66 -6.80
N LYS A 7 8.59 -20.21 -5.60
CA LYS A 7 8.28 -20.94 -4.38
C LYS A 7 6.77 -21.02 -4.11
N ILE A 8 6.01 -19.95 -4.39
CA ILE A 8 4.54 -19.95 -4.30
C ILE A 8 3.93 -20.91 -5.32
N LEU A 9 4.37 -20.86 -6.58
CA LEU A 9 3.86 -21.72 -7.64
C LEU A 9 4.12 -23.21 -7.37
N ASN A 10 5.28 -23.52 -6.79
CA ASN A 10 5.70 -24.88 -6.43
C ASN A 10 5.13 -25.35 -5.08
N GLY A 11 4.45 -24.48 -4.32
CA GLY A 11 3.93 -24.79 -2.99
C GLY A 11 5.02 -25.06 -1.94
N SER A 12 6.25 -24.59 -2.18
CA SER A 12 7.43 -24.84 -1.34
C SER A 12 7.68 -23.74 -0.31
N ILE A 13 6.68 -22.89 -0.05
CA ILE A 13 6.80 -21.72 0.83
C ILE A 13 5.66 -21.65 1.83
N TYR A 14 6.01 -21.34 3.08
CA TYR A 14 5.05 -21.15 4.16
C TYR A 14 4.45 -19.74 4.14
N ASP A 15 3.21 -19.59 4.60
CA ASP A 15 2.50 -18.30 4.68
C ASP A 15 3.33 -17.18 5.32
N HIS A 16 4.03 -17.48 6.40
CA HIS A 16 4.90 -16.52 7.10
C HIS A 16 6.00 -15.97 6.18
N GLU A 17 6.63 -16.84 5.39
CA GLU A 17 7.66 -16.47 4.42
C GLU A 17 7.07 -15.64 3.28
N ILE A 18 5.87 -15.99 2.79
CA ILE A 18 5.15 -15.23 1.77
C ILE A 18 4.93 -13.80 2.24
N LEU A 19 4.40 -13.62 3.46
CA LEU A 19 4.13 -12.31 4.02
C LEU A 19 5.42 -11.51 4.24
N ARG A 20 6.46 -12.13 4.81
CA ARG A 20 7.76 -11.45 5.00
C ARG A 20 8.29 -10.91 3.67
N LEU A 21 8.34 -11.76 2.64
CA LEU A 21 8.83 -11.37 1.32
C LEU A 21 7.93 -10.32 0.66
N PHE A 22 6.61 -10.43 0.79
CA PHE A 22 5.67 -9.46 0.22
C PHE A 22 5.81 -8.06 0.85
N TYR A 23 5.97 -7.96 2.16
CA TYR A 23 6.01 -6.68 2.88
C TYR A 23 7.39 -6.02 2.94
N LEU A 24 8.48 -6.79 2.87
CA LEU A 24 9.86 -6.28 3.04
C LEU A 24 10.69 -6.37 1.76
N HIS A 25 10.35 -7.28 0.85
CA HIS A 25 11.04 -7.47 -0.43
C HIS A 25 10.05 -7.43 -1.58
N PRO A 26 9.25 -6.34 -1.69
CA PRO A 26 8.31 -6.19 -2.77
C PRO A 26 9.05 -6.36 -4.10
N VAL A 27 8.70 -7.39 -4.87
CA VAL A 27 9.34 -7.62 -6.16
C VAL A 27 8.81 -6.56 -7.12
N ASP A 28 9.59 -5.50 -7.24
CA ASP A 28 9.30 -4.34 -8.08
C ASP A 28 9.22 -4.70 -9.56
N VAL A 29 9.76 -5.86 -9.95
CA VAL A 29 9.82 -6.32 -11.33
C VAL A 29 9.62 -7.83 -11.36
N ILE A 30 8.39 -8.28 -11.59
CA ILE A 30 8.17 -9.62 -12.13
C ILE A 30 8.82 -9.60 -13.52
N PRO A 31 9.83 -10.45 -13.82
CA PRO A 31 10.49 -10.41 -15.11
C PRO A 31 9.45 -10.64 -16.22
N GLN A 32 9.28 -9.67 -17.11
CA GLN A 32 8.34 -9.77 -18.22
C GLN A 32 8.67 -11.02 -19.06
N GLY A 33 7.64 -11.79 -19.40
CA GLY A 33 7.78 -13.00 -20.21
C GLY A 33 8.29 -14.24 -19.47
N LYS A 34 8.64 -14.15 -18.18
CA LYS A 34 9.10 -15.32 -17.41
C LYS A 34 7.97 -16.23 -16.94
N TYR A 35 6.79 -15.66 -16.67
CA TYR A 35 5.63 -16.37 -16.14
C TYR A 35 4.40 -16.08 -17.02
N ALA A 36 3.55 -17.08 -17.21
CA ALA A 36 2.27 -16.91 -17.89
C ALA A 36 1.31 -16.07 -17.04
N GLU A 37 0.35 -15.39 -17.69
CA GLU A 37 -0.62 -14.52 -17.01
C GLU A 37 -1.38 -15.26 -15.89
N GLY A 38 -1.84 -16.49 -16.17
CA GLY A 38 -2.55 -17.31 -15.19
C GLY A 38 -1.69 -17.74 -13.98
N GLU A 39 -0.36 -17.82 -14.13
CA GLU A 39 0.53 -18.10 -13.01
C GLU A 39 0.64 -16.89 -12.08
N LEU A 40 0.72 -15.69 -12.65
CA LEU A 40 0.79 -14.45 -11.87
C LEU A 40 -0.53 -14.13 -11.16
N GLN A 41 -1.67 -14.42 -11.80
CA GLN A 41 -2.99 -14.37 -11.15
C GLN A 41 -3.07 -15.34 -9.96
N ARG A 42 -2.65 -16.59 -10.14
CA ARG A 42 -2.61 -17.59 -9.05
C ARG A 42 -1.74 -17.13 -7.88
N VAL A 43 -0.58 -16.54 -8.16
CA VAL A 43 0.33 -16.01 -7.13
C VAL A 43 -0.33 -14.86 -6.38
N ALA A 44 -0.94 -13.92 -7.10
CA ALA A 44 -1.66 -12.80 -6.50
C ALA A 44 -2.82 -13.25 -5.61
N ALA A 45 -3.64 -14.19 -6.09
CA ALA A 45 -4.73 -14.78 -5.33
C ALA A 45 -4.23 -15.47 -4.05
N HIS A 46 -3.12 -16.21 -4.13
CA HIS A 46 -2.53 -16.86 -2.98
C HIS A 46 -2.01 -15.87 -1.93
N ILE A 47 -1.35 -14.78 -2.38
CA ILE A 47 -0.89 -13.69 -1.50
C ILE A 47 -2.08 -13.03 -0.80
N LEU A 48 -3.11 -12.63 -1.54
CA LEU A 48 -4.28 -11.97 -0.96
C LEU A 48 -5.06 -12.88 -0.02
N LYS A 49 -5.21 -14.16 -0.34
CA LYS A 49 -5.79 -15.15 0.58
C LYS A 49 -4.98 -15.25 1.87
N THR A 50 -3.65 -15.17 1.76
CA THR A 50 -2.74 -15.23 2.91
C THR A 50 -2.82 -13.98 3.77
N ILE A 51 -2.89 -12.80 3.16
CA ILE A 51 -3.15 -11.53 3.85
C ILE A 51 -4.52 -11.58 4.53
N ASN A 52 -5.55 -12.04 3.84
CA ASN A 52 -6.92 -12.07 4.36
C ASN A 52 -7.03 -12.91 5.65
N LYS A 53 -6.44 -14.12 5.66
CA LYS A 53 -6.48 -15.00 6.85
C LYS A 53 -5.58 -14.56 8.01
N THR A 54 -4.67 -13.61 7.78
CA THR A 54 -3.68 -13.20 8.79
C THR A 54 -4.12 -11.93 9.50
N SER A 55 -4.03 -11.88 10.83
CA SER A 55 -4.36 -10.68 11.60
C SER A 55 -3.38 -9.54 11.34
N VAL A 56 -3.84 -8.29 11.50
CA VAL A 56 -2.98 -7.09 11.37
C VAL A 56 -1.79 -7.18 12.33
N ARG A 57 -2.04 -7.59 13.58
CA ARG A 57 -0.99 -7.81 14.58
C ARG A 57 0.08 -8.78 14.09
N LYS A 58 -0.32 -9.94 13.57
CA LYS A 58 0.66 -10.94 13.10
C LYS A 58 1.50 -10.41 11.93
N ILE A 59 0.93 -9.58 11.05
CA ILE A 59 1.68 -8.93 9.97
C ILE A 59 2.69 -7.93 10.53
N ILE A 60 2.31 -7.12 11.53
CA ILE A 60 3.24 -6.19 12.20
C ILE A 60 4.39 -6.95 12.84
N ASP A 61 4.12 -8.05 13.55
CA ASP A 61 5.16 -8.88 14.16
C ASP A 61 6.14 -9.46 13.11
N ILE A 62 5.64 -9.84 11.93
CA ILE A 62 6.48 -10.31 10.81
C ILE A 62 7.39 -9.21 10.28
N ILE A 63 6.85 -7.99 10.09
CA ILE A 63 7.61 -6.84 9.59
C ILE A 63 8.67 -6.43 10.61
N GLU A 64 8.30 -6.37 11.89
CA GLU A 64 9.19 -5.99 12.98
C GLU A 64 10.36 -6.95 13.18
N ALA A 65 10.13 -8.26 13.03
CA ALA A 65 11.17 -9.28 13.14
C ALA A 65 12.32 -9.08 12.14
N ASP A 66 12.09 -8.31 11.06
CA ASP A 66 13.08 -7.95 10.05
C ASP A 66 12.97 -6.44 9.72
N ALA A 67 12.86 -5.63 10.77
CA ALA A 67 12.71 -4.18 10.64
C ALA A 67 13.87 -3.49 9.89
N THR A 68 15.05 -4.11 9.86
CA THR A 68 16.22 -3.64 9.08
C THR A 68 15.98 -3.67 7.57
N SER A 69 15.04 -4.48 7.09
CA SER A 69 14.68 -4.57 5.67
C SER A 69 13.59 -3.58 5.26
N ILE A 70 13.02 -2.80 6.20
CA ILE A 70 12.04 -1.76 5.89
C ILE A 70 12.68 -0.67 5.04
N GLN A 71 12.06 -0.36 3.90
CA GLN A 71 12.52 0.71 3.01
C GLN A 71 12.58 2.07 3.70
N ASP A 72 13.47 2.95 3.24
CA ASP A 72 13.54 4.31 3.76
C ASP A 72 12.32 5.16 3.37
N ILE A 73 11.90 6.02 4.30
CA ILE A 73 10.87 7.00 4.03
C ILE A 73 11.44 8.07 3.09
N SER A 74 10.64 8.47 2.11
CA SER A 74 10.99 9.54 1.17
C SER A 74 9.73 10.30 0.72
N ALA A 75 9.92 11.48 0.14
CA ALA A 75 8.81 12.25 -0.43
C ALA A 75 7.99 11.47 -1.48
N LYS A 76 8.56 10.44 -2.10
CA LYS A 76 7.92 9.62 -3.13
C LYS A 76 7.01 8.53 -2.57
N ASN A 77 7.23 8.08 -1.33
CA ASN A 77 6.50 6.96 -0.72
C ASN A 77 5.61 7.36 0.46
N ILE A 78 5.43 8.66 0.71
CA ILE A 78 4.41 9.16 1.63
C ILE A 78 3.09 9.35 0.85
N PRO A 79 2.00 8.66 1.23
CA PRO A 79 0.75 8.63 0.46
C PRO A 79 0.06 10.00 0.41
N GLN A 80 -0.71 10.22 -0.65
CA GLN A 80 -1.59 11.39 -0.76
C GLN A 80 -2.80 11.04 -1.62
N TYR A 81 -4.01 11.24 -1.07
CA TYR A 81 -5.26 10.88 -1.73
C TYR A 81 -6.40 11.77 -1.23
N SER A 82 -7.51 11.84 -1.97
CA SER A 82 -8.66 12.70 -1.62
C SER A 82 -9.55 12.08 -0.54
N SER A 83 -9.83 10.77 -0.65
CA SER A 83 -10.60 9.98 0.31
C SER A 83 -10.06 8.55 0.36
N ILE A 84 -10.32 7.80 1.44
CA ILE A 84 -9.84 6.41 1.52
C ILE A 84 -10.42 5.54 0.38
N ASN A 85 -11.66 5.81 -0.02
CA ASN A 85 -12.34 5.11 -1.12
C ASN A 85 -11.72 5.39 -2.48
N SER A 86 -11.05 6.54 -2.63
CA SER A 86 -10.39 6.89 -3.90
C SER A 86 -9.28 5.92 -4.31
N ILE A 87 -8.77 5.11 -3.38
CA ILE A 87 -7.82 4.02 -3.69
C ILE A 87 -8.49 2.94 -4.54
N ASP A 88 -9.71 2.52 -4.18
CA ASP A 88 -10.48 1.54 -4.95
C ASP A 88 -10.94 2.13 -6.28
N ASP A 89 -11.34 3.41 -6.28
CA ASP A 89 -11.77 4.12 -7.48
C ASP A 89 -10.66 4.19 -8.55
N VAL A 90 -9.40 4.41 -8.13
CA VAL A 90 -8.24 4.41 -9.05
C VAL A 90 -8.13 3.10 -9.80
N ILE A 91 -8.32 1.96 -9.12
CA ILE A 91 -8.22 0.64 -9.75
C ILE A 91 -9.27 0.51 -10.84
N ARG A 92 -10.52 0.85 -10.53
CA ARG A 92 -11.64 0.80 -11.48
C ARG A 92 -11.43 1.72 -12.66
N ILE A 93 -10.93 2.94 -12.43
CA ILE A 93 -10.59 3.91 -13.48
C ILE A 93 -9.51 3.35 -14.41
N VAL A 94 -8.42 2.82 -13.85
CA VAL A 94 -7.28 2.31 -14.62
C VAL A 94 -7.67 1.08 -15.43
N GLU A 95 -8.40 0.13 -14.83
CA GLU A 95 -8.87 -1.08 -15.52
C GLU A 95 -9.82 -0.75 -16.68
N SER A 96 -10.71 0.22 -16.47
CA SER A 96 -11.68 0.64 -17.49
C SER A 96 -11.08 1.51 -18.60
N ASN A 97 -9.85 1.99 -18.42
CA ASN A 97 -9.18 2.90 -19.35
C ASN A 97 -7.72 2.45 -19.60
N PRO A 98 -7.52 1.37 -20.38
CA PRO A 98 -6.17 0.92 -20.74
C PRO A 98 -5.34 2.04 -21.41
N GLY A 99 -4.09 2.19 -20.98
CA GLY A 99 -3.22 3.26 -21.49
C GLY A 99 -3.54 4.66 -20.95
N CYS A 100 -4.33 4.75 -19.89
CA CYS A 100 -4.57 6.03 -19.21
C CYS A 100 -3.27 6.69 -18.72
N ASN A 101 -3.37 7.99 -18.48
CA ASN A 101 -2.30 8.79 -17.90
C ASN A 101 -2.81 9.51 -16.64
N TYR A 102 -1.91 10.19 -15.93
CA TYR A 102 -2.27 10.90 -14.71
C TYR A 102 -3.33 11.99 -14.93
N GLN A 103 -3.36 12.63 -16.10
CA GLN A 103 -4.37 13.64 -16.38
C GLN A 103 -5.77 13.03 -16.45
N LEU A 104 -5.93 11.90 -17.16
CA LEU A 104 -7.22 11.20 -17.26
C LEU A 104 -7.67 10.68 -15.89
N ILE A 105 -6.78 10.05 -15.13
CA ILE A 105 -7.09 9.60 -13.76
C ILE A 105 -7.54 10.79 -12.91
N GLY A 106 -6.80 11.90 -12.97
CA GLY A 106 -7.13 13.10 -12.22
C GLY A 106 -8.41 13.80 -12.65
N TYR A 107 -8.81 13.67 -13.91
CA TYR A 107 -10.10 14.18 -14.40
C TYR A 107 -11.28 13.54 -13.66
N PHE A 108 -11.23 12.23 -13.37
CA PHE A 108 -12.30 11.57 -12.60
C PHE A 108 -12.44 12.10 -11.16
N PHE A 109 -11.34 12.55 -10.55
CA PHE A 109 -11.33 13.13 -9.20
C PHE A 109 -11.49 14.66 -9.16
N ASN A 110 -11.23 15.36 -10.28
CA ASN A 110 -11.24 16.82 -10.36
C ASN A 110 -11.66 17.31 -11.76
N LYS A 111 -12.91 17.05 -12.13
CA LYS A 111 -13.47 17.30 -13.48
C LYS A 111 -13.35 18.75 -13.93
N THR A 112 -13.47 19.70 -13.01
CA THR A 112 -13.43 21.15 -13.29
C THR A 112 -12.03 21.75 -13.14
N GLY A 113 -11.05 20.97 -12.68
CA GLY A 113 -9.67 21.42 -12.51
C GLY A 113 -8.96 21.72 -13.82
N SER A 114 -7.93 22.57 -13.76
CA SER A 114 -7.02 22.75 -14.89
C SER A 114 -6.26 21.45 -15.20
N LYS A 115 -5.72 21.32 -16.41
CA LYS A 115 -4.91 20.14 -16.81
C LYS A 115 -3.79 19.84 -15.81
N GLY A 116 -3.08 20.88 -15.33
CA GLY A 116 -2.02 20.73 -14.34
C GLY A 116 -2.54 20.24 -12.98
N ALA A 117 -3.70 20.74 -12.53
CA ALA A 117 -4.33 20.27 -11.31
C ALA A 117 -4.78 18.80 -11.45
N GLN A 118 -5.36 18.43 -12.59
CA GLN A 118 -5.76 17.05 -12.89
C GLN A 118 -4.56 16.11 -12.89
N THR A 119 -3.49 16.42 -13.63
CA THR A 119 -2.26 15.62 -13.64
C THR A 119 -1.73 15.38 -12.22
N LYS A 120 -1.66 16.43 -11.39
CA LYS A 120 -1.20 16.30 -10.00
C LYS A 120 -2.14 15.43 -9.15
N TYR A 121 -3.45 15.58 -9.34
CA TYR A 121 -4.43 14.75 -8.64
C TYR A 121 -4.26 13.28 -9.04
N GLY A 122 -4.26 12.95 -10.33
CA GLY A 122 -4.11 11.57 -10.77
C GLY A 122 -2.77 10.96 -10.38
N GLU A 123 -1.68 11.73 -10.41
CA GLU A 123 -0.38 11.28 -9.92
C GLU A 123 -0.42 10.88 -8.44
N ASN A 124 -1.00 11.72 -7.57
CA ASN A 124 -1.08 11.43 -6.13
C ASN A 124 -1.90 10.15 -5.86
N HIS A 125 -3.07 10.04 -6.49
CA HIS A 125 -3.97 8.90 -6.31
C HIS A 125 -3.37 7.59 -6.85
N TYR A 126 -2.83 7.63 -8.06
CA TYR A 126 -2.21 6.47 -8.69
C TYR A 126 -0.99 5.97 -7.90
N LYS A 127 -0.10 6.89 -7.48
CA LYS A 127 1.07 6.53 -6.67
C LYS A 127 0.67 5.91 -5.33
N THR A 128 -0.40 6.40 -4.70
CA THR A 128 -0.91 5.79 -3.46
C THR A 128 -1.33 4.34 -3.70
N ALA A 129 -2.06 4.04 -4.78
CA ALA A 129 -2.42 2.67 -5.14
C ALA A 129 -1.18 1.82 -5.49
N SER A 130 -0.18 2.39 -6.16
CA SER A 130 1.08 1.69 -6.48
C SER A 130 1.89 1.34 -5.22
N LEU A 131 1.88 2.17 -4.17
CA LEU A 131 2.53 1.87 -2.89
C LEU A 131 1.91 0.65 -2.19
N MET A 132 0.67 0.32 -2.53
CA MET A 132 -0.05 -0.86 -2.03
C MET A 132 -0.01 -2.03 -3.02
N HIS A 133 0.84 -1.92 -4.06
CA HIS A 133 0.94 -2.85 -5.18
C HIS A 133 -0.35 -3.10 -5.95
N LEU A 134 -1.34 -2.20 -5.90
CA LEU A 134 -2.61 -2.38 -6.61
C LEU A 134 -2.51 -1.97 -8.08
N THR A 135 -1.53 -1.13 -8.42
CA THR A 135 -1.24 -0.69 -9.79
C THR A 135 0.25 -0.83 -10.08
N THR A 136 0.62 -0.81 -11.37
CA THR A 136 2.04 -0.75 -11.77
C THR A 136 2.71 0.55 -11.33
N LYS A 137 4.04 0.55 -11.21
CA LYS A 137 4.80 1.76 -10.82
C LYS A 137 5.12 2.69 -11.99
N HIS A 138 5.09 2.15 -13.22
CA HIS A 138 5.56 2.82 -14.43
C HIS A 138 4.53 2.70 -15.55
N GLN A 139 4.67 3.57 -16.54
CA GLN A 139 3.86 3.48 -17.75
C GLN A 139 4.24 2.24 -18.59
N PRO A 140 3.28 1.65 -19.33
CA PRO A 140 1.87 2.00 -19.36
C PRO A 140 1.18 1.71 -18.01
N PHE A 141 0.32 2.63 -17.57
CA PHE A 141 -0.40 2.44 -16.31
C PHE A 141 -1.41 1.32 -16.46
N SER A 142 -1.32 0.34 -15.57
CA SER A 142 -2.26 -0.77 -15.48
C SER A 142 -2.52 -1.16 -14.03
N VAL A 143 -3.59 -1.92 -13.83
CA VAL A 143 -3.83 -2.63 -12.57
C VAL A 143 -2.88 -3.81 -12.49
N SER A 144 -2.28 -4.02 -11.31
CA SER A 144 -1.40 -5.17 -11.09
C SER A 144 -2.23 -6.46 -10.94
N TYR A 145 -1.59 -7.62 -10.97
CA TYR A 145 -2.29 -8.88 -10.63
C TYR A 145 -2.89 -8.86 -9.22
N ILE A 146 -2.21 -8.26 -8.25
CA ILE A 146 -2.75 -8.05 -6.90
C ILE A 146 -3.98 -7.14 -6.95
N GLY A 147 -3.94 -6.05 -7.72
CA GLY A 147 -5.07 -5.13 -7.85
C GLY A 147 -6.30 -5.75 -8.52
N LYS A 148 -6.08 -6.62 -9.52
CA LYS A 148 -7.14 -7.37 -10.20
C LYS A 148 -7.82 -8.33 -9.22
N GLU A 149 -7.06 -9.17 -8.54
CA GLU A 149 -7.62 -10.09 -7.54
C GLU A 149 -8.25 -9.36 -6.35
N TYR A 150 -7.72 -8.20 -5.97
CA TYR A 150 -8.23 -7.38 -4.87
C TYR A 150 -9.64 -6.83 -5.15
N ILE A 151 -9.95 -6.43 -6.39
CA ILE A 151 -11.25 -5.83 -6.70
C ILE A 151 -12.40 -6.84 -6.74
N GLU A 152 -12.08 -8.13 -6.88
CA GLU A 152 -13.03 -9.24 -6.90
C GLU A 152 -13.58 -9.59 -5.51
N PHE A 153 -12.91 -9.16 -4.43
CA PHE A 153 -13.45 -9.31 -3.08
C PHE A 153 -14.64 -8.37 -2.84
N ASP A 154 -15.59 -8.84 -2.03
CA ASP A 154 -16.69 -8.01 -1.54
C ASP A 154 -16.17 -6.81 -0.74
N ASP A 155 -17.04 -5.80 -0.59
CA ASP A 155 -16.64 -4.51 -0.02
C ASP A 155 -16.10 -4.59 1.41
N ASP A 156 -16.54 -5.56 2.21
CA ASP A 156 -16.14 -5.67 3.61
C ASP A 156 -14.79 -6.39 3.74
N VAL A 157 -14.62 -7.53 3.06
CA VAL A 157 -13.33 -8.21 2.95
C VAL A 157 -12.28 -7.30 2.31
N ARG A 158 -12.68 -6.53 1.29
CA ARG A 158 -11.78 -5.58 0.61
C ARG A 158 -11.29 -4.49 1.55
N LYS A 159 -12.14 -3.94 2.45
CA LYS A 159 -11.72 -2.96 3.48
C LYS A 159 -10.70 -3.55 4.45
N GLU A 160 -10.88 -4.80 4.86
CA GLU A 160 -9.94 -5.49 5.75
C GLU A 160 -8.58 -5.72 5.08
N ILE A 161 -8.58 -6.26 3.87
CA ILE A 161 -7.35 -6.45 3.07
C ILE A 161 -6.67 -5.09 2.83
N ARG A 162 -7.42 -4.05 2.48
CA ARG A 162 -6.89 -2.70 2.26
C ARG A 162 -6.13 -2.18 3.47
N THR A 163 -6.68 -2.40 4.66
CA THR A 163 -6.05 -2.00 5.93
C THR A 163 -4.70 -2.71 6.11
N LYS A 164 -4.64 -4.00 5.82
CA LYS A 164 -3.39 -4.78 5.85
C LYS A 164 -2.40 -4.33 4.77
N LEU A 165 -2.87 -3.88 3.60
CA LEU A 165 -2.01 -3.34 2.55
C LEU A 165 -1.41 -1.97 2.89
N PHE A 166 -1.98 -1.20 3.85
CA PHE A 166 -1.31 0.02 4.35
C PHE A 166 0.05 -0.28 4.98
N LEU A 167 0.24 -1.50 5.49
CA LEU A 167 1.51 -1.97 6.04
C LEU A 167 2.58 -2.23 4.96
N LEU A 168 2.31 -2.01 3.68
CA LEU A 168 3.35 -1.92 2.63
C LEU A 168 4.06 -0.55 2.61
N ILE A 169 3.45 0.46 3.24
CA ILE A 169 3.91 1.84 3.14
C ILE A 169 4.95 2.09 4.25
N PRO A 170 6.19 2.50 3.93
CA PRO A 170 7.27 2.60 4.92
C PRO A 170 6.98 3.51 6.10
N ILE A 171 6.35 4.68 5.87
CA ILE A 171 5.98 5.57 6.97
C ILE A 171 4.95 4.93 7.90
N ILE A 172 4.06 4.06 7.40
CA ILE A 172 3.10 3.33 8.22
C ILE A 172 3.84 2.24 9.01
N GLN A 173 4.68 1.43 8.35
CA GLN A 173 5.48 0.37 8.98
C GLN A 173 6.31 0.90 10.15
N LYS A 174 7.17 1.89 9.88
CA LYS A 174 8.08 2.45 10.90
C LYS A 174 7.29 3.08 12.05
N SER A 175 6.23 3.84 11.75
CA SER A 175 5.45 4.51 12.80
C SER A 175 4.74 3.53 13.72
N VAL A 176 4.17 2.44 13.20
CA VAL A 176 3.47 1.43 14.00
C VAL A 176 4.45 0.66 14.88
N ILE A 177 5.62 0.30 14.35
CA ILE A 177 6.67 -0.41 15.11
C ILE A 177 7.24 0.49 16.20
N ASP A 178 7.65 1.70 15.87
CA ASP A 178 8.21 2.67 16.83
C ASP A 178 7.18 2.97 17.95
N ALA A 179 5.91 3.14 17.58
CA ALA A 179 4.81 3.40 18.51
C ALA A 179 4.51 2.21 19.46
N ARG A 180 5.04 1.01 19.24
CA ARG A 180 4.95 -0.07 20.25
C ARG A 180 5.82 0.20 21.46
N TYR A 181 6.92 0.96 21.30
CA TYR A 181 7.94 1.12 22.34
C TYR A 181 7.99 2.52 22.92
N HIS A 182 7.65 3.55 22.13
CA HIS A 182 7.75 4.93 22.58
C HIS A 182 6.78 5.84 21.84
N GLU A 183 6.63 7.06 22.33
CA GLU A 183 5.88 8.09 21.62
C GLU A 183 6.56 8.45 20.29
N VAL A 184 5.74 8.71 19.27
CA VAL A 184 6.18 9.02 17.91
C VAL A 184 5.62 10.39 17.49
N ASN A 185 6.52 11.34 17.21
CA ASN A 185 6.13 12.64 16.65
C ASN A 185 5.91 12.53 15.14
N MET A 186 4.68 12.26 14.72
CA MET A 186 4.32 12.06 13.32
C MET A 186 4.54 13.30 12.45
N MET A 187 4.30 14.50 12.99
CA MET A 187 4.58 15.72 12.24
C MET A 187 6.08 15.98 12.09
N GLY A 188 6.88 15.66 13.09
CA GLY A 188 8.34 15.67 13.00
C GLY A 188 8.83 14.74 11.89
N ILE A 189 8.35 13.49 11.86
CA ILE A 189 8.69 12.52 10.80
C ILE A 189 8.33 13.08 9.43
N LEU A 190 7.11 13.59 9.23
CA LEU A 190 6.70 14.14 7.93
C LEU A 190 7.59 15.31 7.48
N ARG A 191 7.95 16.21 8.39
CA ARG A 191 8.81 17.38 8.12
C ARG A 191 10.24 17.02 7.75
N ASN A 192 10.73 15.85 8.18
CA ASN A 192 12.05 15.36 7.77
C ASN A 192 12.15 15.06 6.27
N TYR A 193 11.01 14.82 5.59
CA TYR A 193 10.98 14.39 4.20
C TYR A 193 10.16 15.29 3.27
N LEU A 194 9.37 16.22 3.82
CA LEU A 194 8.44 17.06 3.09
C LEU A 194 8.57 18.52 3.53
N SER A 195 8.32 19.45 2.61
CA SER A 195 8.11 20.85 2.99
C SER A 195 6.91 20.99 3.94
N GLU A 196 6.90 22.01 4.80
CA GLU A 196 5.84 22.24 5.79
C GLU A 196 4.43 22.16 5.18
N SER A 197 4.20 22.87 4.07
CA SER A 197 2.91 22.88 3.37
C SER A 197 2.52 21.51 2.80
N THR A 198 3.50 20.69 2.40
CA THR A 198 3.25 19.33 1.92
C THR A 198 3.03 18.36 3.06
N ALA A 199 3.76 18.49 4.17
CA ALA A 199 3.59 17.72 5.40
C ALA A 199 2.17 17.92 5.97
N ILE A 200 1.73 19.17 6.11
CA ILE A 200 0.36 19.50 6.55
C ILE A 200 -0.69 18.85 5.64
N ARG A 201 -0.48 18.88 4.31
CA ARG A 201 -1.42 18.30 3.34
C ARG A 201 -1.47 16.76 3.39
N ARG A 202 -0.35 16.08 3.62
CA ARG A 202 -0.28 14.61 3.66
C ARG A 202 -0.58 14.01 5.03
N ARG A 203 -0.48 14.81 6.11
CA ARG A 203 -0.79 14.39 7.48
C ARG A 203 -2.14 13.67 7.61
N PRO A 204 -3.27 14.19 7.09
CA PRO A 204 -4.56 13.51 7.23
C PRO A 204 -4.58 12.14 6.55
N ASN A 205 -3.89 11.98 5.42
CA ASN A 205 -3.82 10.69 4.71
C ASN A 205 -3.06 9.64 5.54
N VAL A 206 -1.88 9.98 6.03
CA VAL A 206 -1.08 9.08 6.88
C VAL A 206 -1.83 8.78 8.19
N ARG A 207 -2.46 9.78 8.79
CA ARG A 207 -3.26 9.62 10.01
C ARG A 207 -4.41 8.64 9.82
N THR A 208 -5.22 8.84 8.78
CA THR A 208 -6.33 7.93 8.48
C THR A 208 -5.84 6.50 8.32
N MET A 209 -4.77 6.26 7.54
CA MET A 209 -4.23 4.90 7.37
C MET A 209 -3.78 4.27 8.70
N LEU A 210 -3.08 5.03 9.55
CA LEU A 210 -2.68 4.56 10.88
C LEU A 210 -3.89 4.27 11.78
N GLU A 211 -4.93 5.10 11.75
CA GLU A 211 -6.17 4.87 12.51
C GLU A 211 -6.86 3.57 12.08
N TYR A 212 -6.91 3.24 10.79
CA TYR A 212 -7.44 1.96 10.30
C TYR A 212 -6.60 0.77 10.82
N VAL A 213 -5.27 0.88 10.75
CA VAL A 213 -4.35 -0.15 11.25
C VAL A 213 -4.56 -0.34 12.77
N CYS A 214 -4.53 0.74 13.56
CA CYS A 214 -4.65 0.68 15.01
C CYS A 214 -5.99 0.09 15.47
N LYS A 215 -7.11 0.48 14.82
CA LYS A 215 -8.44 -0.08 15.12
C LYS A 215 -8.58 -1.56 14.79
N SER A 216 -7.69 -2.09 13.95
CA SER A 216 -7.68 -3.49 13.53
C SER A 216 -6.70 -4.35 14.33
N ILE A 217 -6.04 -3.75 15.32
CA ILE A 217 -5.21 -4.43 16.31
C ILE A 217 -6.07 -4.58 17.57
N ASP A 218 -5.91 -5.69 18.28
CA ASP A 218 -6.64 -5.93 19.53
C ASP A 218 -6.36 -4.82 20.57
N SER A 219 -7.35 -4.53 21.40
CA SER A 219 -7.43 -3.33 22.27
C SER A 219 -6.34 -3.19 23.34
N GLU A 220 -5.45 -4.17 23.48
CA GLU A 220 -4.38 -4.17 24.49
C GLU A 220 -3.12 -3.41 24.04
N GLU A 221 -3.01 -3.04 22.76
CA GLU A 221 -1.84 -2.31 22.23
C GLU A 221 -2.00 -0.80 22.29
N ILE A 222 -1.06 -0.14 22.98
CA ILE A 222 -1.02 1.31 23.19
C ILE A 222 -0.56 2.13 21.98
N ILE A 223 -0.47 1.53 20.78
CA ILE A 223 0.06 2.15 19.56
C ILE A 223 -0.63 3.48 19.24
N GLU A 224 -1.97 3.52 19.24
CA GLU A 224 -2.70 4.74 18.90
C GLU A 224 -2.36 5.89 19.86
N THR A 225 -2.17 5.59 21.14
CA THR A 225 -1.88 6.60 22.18
C THR A 225 -0.47 7.17 22.06
N HIS A 226 0.46 6.43 21.46
CA HIS A 226 1.83 6.83 21.24
C HIS A 226 2.02 7.69 19.98
N LEU A 227 1.07 7.69 19.03
CA LEU A 227 1.13 8.51 17.82
C LEU A 227 0.71 9.96 18.10
N LYS A 228 1.67 10.90 18.13
CA LYS A 228 1.42 12.33 18.35
C LYS A 228 1.43 13.12 17.04
N TRP A 229 0.41 13.96 16.86
CA TRP A 229 0.14 14.70 15.61
C TRP A 229 0.36 16.21 15.71
N LYS A 230 0.80 16.70 16.87
CA LYS A 230 1.06 18.13 17.14
C LYS A 230 2.49 18.49 16.77
#